data_AF-A0A925NWA2-F1
#
_entry.id   AF-A0A925NWA2-F1
#
_cell.length_a   1.000
_cell.length_b   1.000
_cell.length_c   1.000
_cell.angle_alpha   90.00
_cell.angle_beta   90.00
_cell.angle_gamma   90.00
#
_symmetry.space_group_name_H-M   'P 1'
#
loop_
_entity.id
_entity.type
_entity.pdbx_description
1 polymer ?
#
loop_
_entity_poly.entity_id
_entity_poly.type
_entity_poly.pdbx_seq_one_letter_code
_entity_poly.pdbx_strand_id
1 'polypeptide(L)'
;MQVAGVYATTSRQSVTVLRDGKSFLLPQLNNGKSFGVGDPNRASLESGRFVQVGRQGNPLFCEGLVAIADKDLYNRSIPRHDAVLFQKYALNPELAGLLNALVFGGNGPAIGSNRTDLAGIFIPDLIKVDLSTGPARLTGGNADDAGFSRLSVFGGDALTSQVQAGLPGFPAGTIPGGWPNGRRFGDDVVDIAVTAVISDLRNNPLVINGPAGDNVNANDAIYNKELPYAATPHNGRTHTHH
;
A
#
# COMPACT_ATOMS: atom_id res chain seq x y z
N MET A 1 -11.32 -9.87 -22.53
CA MET A 1 -11.06 -8.64 -21.78
C MET A 1 -10.52 -9.06 -20.41
N GLN A 2 -9.41 -8.50 -19.95
CA GLN A 2 -8.59 -9.07 -18.87
C GLN A 2 -8.49 -8.09 -17.69
N VAL A 3 -8.47 -8.62 -16.47
CA VAL A 3 -8.03 -7.90 -15.27
C VAL A 3 -6.58 -8.29 -15.02
N ALA A 4 -5.70 -7.30 -14.92
CA ALA A 4 -4.30 -7.51 -14.60
C ALA A 4 -4.06 -7.26 -13.10
N GLY A 5 -3.30 -8.16 -12.46
CA GLY A 5 -2.86 -8.00 -11.07
C GLY A 5 -1.35 -7.79 -11.02
N VAL A 6 -0.90 -6.72 -10.37
CA VAL A 6 0.53 -6.43 -10.16
C VAL A 6 0.86 -6.56 -8.67
N TYR A 7 1.96 -7.24 -8.36
CA TYR A 7 2.54 -7.27 -7.02
C TYR A 7 3.91 -6.60 -7.03
N ALA A 8 4.20 -5.82 -5.99
CA ALA A 8 5.45 -5.09 -5.85
C ALA A 8 6.07 -5.41 -4.49
N THR A 9 7.39 -5.58 -4.46
CA THR A 9 8.12 -5.98 -3.26
C THR A 9 9.42 -5.22 -3.11
N THR A 10 9.82 -5.03 -1.86
CA THR A 10 11.14 -4.48 -1.52
C THR A 10 12.03 -5.63 -1.07
N SER A 11 13.27 -5.67 -1.57
CA SER A 11 14.24 -6.69 -1.22
C SER A 11 15.50 -6.08 -0.63
N ARG A 12 16.11 -6.76 0.35
CA ARG A 12 17.43 -6.40 0.92
C ARG A 12 18.39 -7.57 0.76
N GLN A 13 19.68 -7.26 0.63
CA GLN A 13 20.71 -8.30 0.58
C GLN A 13 20.89 -8.91 1.97
N SER A 14 20.88 -10.25 2.07
CA SER A 14 21.11 -10.92 3.35
C SER A 14 22.58 -10.80 3.75
N VAL A 15 22.88 -10.52 5.02
CA VAL A 15 24.26 -10.54 5.52
C VAL A 15 24.34 -11.54 6.65
N THR A 16 25.30 -12.46 6.58
CA THR A 16 25.56 -13.41 7.66
C THR A 16 26.58 -12.78 8.60
N VAL A 17 26.15 -12.45 9.83
CA VAL A 17 27.08 -12.01 10.88
C VAL A 17 27.60 -13.24 11.61
N LEU A 18 28.83 -13.63 11.31
CA LEU A 18 29.54 -14.63 12.11
C LEU A 18 29.92 -13.98 13.44
N ARG A 19 29.30 -14.41 14.54
CA ARG A 19 29.78 -14.08 15.88
C ARG A 19 31.00 -14.96 16.15
N ASP A 20 32.19 -14.49 15.79
CA ASP A 20 33.39 -15.17 16.22
C ASP A 20 33.63 -14.88 17.70
N GLY A 21 33.48 -15.92 18.51
CA GLY A 21 33.86 -15.88 19.91
C GLY A 21 35.38 -15.99 20.04
N LYS A 22 36.12 -14.95 19.61
CA LYS A 22 37.48 -14.61 20.07
C LYS A 22 38.00 -13.30 19.44
N SER A 23 38.34 -12.37 20.35
CA SER A 23 39.41 -11.37 20.20
C SER A 23 39.12 -10.10 19.38
N PHE A 24 38.51 -9.13 20.07
CA PHE A 24 38.72 -7.69 19.87
C PHE A 24 40.22 -7.36 19.98
N LEU A 25 40.91 -7.14 18.85
CA LEU A 25 42.22 -6.47 18.83
C LEU A 25 42.25 -5.43 17.71
N LEU A 26 42.65 -4.22 18.09
CA LEU A 26 42.62 -2.97 17.35
C LEU A 26 43.35 -3.08 15.98
N PRO A 27 42.95 -2.31 14.95
CA PRO A 27 43.59 -2.36 13.65
C PRO A 27 44.98 -1.73 13.71
N GLN A 28 46.04 -2.55 13.72
CA GLN A 28 47.38 -2.07 13.37
C GLN A 28 47.49 -1.96 11.85
N LEU A 29 47.67 -0.71 11.41
CA LEU A 29 48.11 -0.33 10.07
C LEU A 29 49.37 -1.12 9.71
N ASN A 30 49.35 -1.93 8.65
CA ASN A 30 50.58 -2.42 8.03
C ASN A 30 50.42 -2.68 6.52
N ASN A 31 50.88 -1.68 5.77
CA ASN A 31 51.82 -1.77 4.65
C ASN A 31 51.88 -3.11 3.88
N GLY A 32 51.22 -3.15 2.71
CA GLY A 32 51.84 -3.63 1.47
C GLY A 32 52.11 -5.13 1.30
N LYS A 33 51.23 -6.05 1.73
CA LYS A 33 51.37 -7.48 1.36
C LYS A 33 50.10 -8.04 0.72
N SER A 34 50.32 -8.64 -0.44
CA SER A 34 49.35 -9.19 -1.39
C SER A 34 48.35 -10.16 -0.75
N PHE A 35 47.11 -10.05 -1.21
CA PHE A 35 45.97 -10.89 -0.84
C PHE A 35 46.18 -12.33 -1.35
N GLY A 36 46.66 -13.21 -0.47
CA GLY A 36 46.62 -14.66 -0.70
C GLY A 36 45.26 -15.23 -0.35
N VAL A 37 44.74 -16.11 -1.20
CA VAL A 37 43.55 -16.94 -0.96
C VAL A 37 43.86 -17.90 0.20
N GLY A 38 43.19 -17.75 1.35
CA GLY A 38 43.24 -18.74 2.45
C GLY A 38 43.46 -18.23 3.87
N ASP A 39 43.03 -17.01 4.24
CA ASP A 39 43.12 -16.52 5.64
C ASP A 39 41.83 -16.86 6.43
N PRO A 40 41.86 -17.76 7.43
CA PRO A 40 40.67 -18.23 8.16
C PRO A 40 40.10 -17.22 9.18
N ASN A 41 40.74 -16.07 9.39
CA ASN A 41 40.34 -15.08 10.42
C ASN A 41 39.81 -13.76 9.83
N ARG A 42 39.35 -13.75 8.59
CA ARG A 42 38.64 -12.60 8.02
C ARG A 42 37.15 -12.85 8.15
N ALA A 43 36.47 -12.07 8.99
CA ALA A 43 35.03 -11.88 8.88
C ALA A 43 34.75 -11.21 7.53
N SER A 44 34.68 -12.00 6.46
CA SER A 44 34.12 -11.55 5.19
C SER A 44 32.65 -11.23 5.48
N LEU A 45 32.26 -9.98 5.26
CA LEU A 45 30.86 -9.63 5.08
C LEU A 45 30.41 -10.33 3.78
N GLU A 46 30.09 -11.63 3.89
CA GLU A 46 29.51 -12.42 2.80
C GLU A 46 28.11 -11.86 2.53
N SER A 47 28.02 -11.01 1.52
CA SER A 47 26.77 -10.42 1.07
C SER A 47 26.01 -11.49 0.27
N GLY A 48 24.95 -12.04 0.87
CA GLY A 48 24.17 -13.16 0.36
C GLY A 48 23.08 -12.78 -0.65
N ARG A 49 22.08 -13.65 -0.84
CA ARG A 49 20.99 -13.44 -1.81
C ARG A 49 20.06 -12.30 -1.37
N PHE A 50 19.43 -11.63 -2.33
CA PHE A 50 18.31 -10.73 -2.04
C PHE A 50 17.13 -11.48 -1.42
N VAL A 51 16.62 -10.95 -0.32
CA VAL A 51 15.48 -11.48 0.41
C VAL A 51 14.40 -10.41 0.43
N GLN A 52 13.17 -10.82 0.17
CA GLN A 52 12.00 -9.96 0.28
C GLN A 52 11.81 -9.53 1.74
N VAL A 53 11.68 -8.23 1.98
CA VAL A 53 11.50 -7.64 3.31
C VAL A 53 10.23 -6.79 3.41
N GLY A 54 9.49 -6.62 2.32
CA GLY A 54 8.27 -5.83 2.30
C GLY A 54 7.46 -6.02 1.03
N ARG A 55 6.16 -5.75 1.14
CA ARG A 55 5.20 -5.77 0.04
C ARG A 55 4.56 -4.39 -0.09
N GLN A 56 4.25 -3.97 -1.31
CA GLN A 56 3.84 -2.60 -1.65
C GLN A 56 2.62 -2.56 -2.58
N GLY A 57 1.81 -3.62 -2.61
CA GLY A 57 0.63 -3.68 -3.48
C GLY A 57 -0.49 -2.77 -2.97
N ASN A 58 -1.00 -3.08 -1.78
CA ASN A 58 -2.12 -2.43 -1.15
C ASN A 58 -1.66 -1.56 0.02
N PRO A 59 -1.96 -0.26 -0.01
CA PRO A 59 -1.64 0.64 1.08
C PRO A 59 -2.42 0.25 2.35
N LEU A 60 -1.88 0.62 3.51
CA LEU A 60 -2.47 0.43 4.84
C LEU A 60 -2.59 -1.03 5.32
N PHE A 61 -2.50 -2.04 4.44
CA PHE A 61 -2.73 -3.41 4.85
C PHE A 61 -1.67 -3.93 5.82
N CYS A 62 -0.38 -3.83 5.46
CA CYS A 62 0.71 -4.25 6.33
C CYS A 62 0.87 -3.32 7.54
N GLU A 63 0.59 -2.03 7.35
CA GLU A 63 0.84 -1.00 8.34
C GLU A 63 -0.23 -1.01 9.43
N GLY A 64 -1.51 -1.11 9.05
CA GLY A 64 -2.66 -0.92 9.93
C GLY A 64 -3.55 -2.14 10.16
N LEU A 65 -3.63 -3.11 9.23
CA LEU A 65 -4.53 -4.27 9.38
C LEU A 65 -3.82 -5.53 9.90
N VAL A 66 -2.64 -5.84 9.38
CA VAL A 66 -1.89 -7.03 9.80
C VAL A 66 -1.32 -6.81 11.21
N ALA A 67 -1.59 -7.72 12.14
CA ALA A 67 -1.04 -7.64 13.49
C ALA A 67 0.47 -7.86 13.51
N ILE A 68 1.15 -7.25 14.48
CA ILE A 68 2.62 -7.25 14.60
C ILE A 68 3.23 -8.66 14.58
N ALA A 69 2.55 -9.65 15.15
CA ALA A 69 3.01 -11.04 15.20
C ALA A 69 3.20 -11.66 13.80
N ASP A 70 2.36 -11.27 12.83
CA ASP A 70 2.34 -11.86 11.49
C ASP A 70 2.93 -10.90 10.43
N LYS A 71 3.33 -9.66 10.79
CA LYS A 71 3.88 -8.67 9.84
C LYS A 71 5.14 -9.17 9.13
N ASP A 72 6.07 -9.79 9.86
CA ASP A 72 7.29 -10.34 9.28
C ASP A 72 7.01 -11.48 8.30
N LEU A 73 6.03 -12.33 8.62
CA LEU A 73 5.59 -13.42 7.75
C LEU A 73 4.92 -12.87 6.49
N TYR A 74 4.03 -11.89 6.64
CA TYR A 74 3.39 -11.19 5.52
C TYR A 74 4.43 -10.62 4.56
N ASN A 75 5.40 -9.88 5.08
CA ASN A 75 6.44 -9.23 4.29
C ASN A 75 7.39 -10.20 3.56
N ARG A 76 7.53 -11.44 4.04
CA ARG A 76 8.38 -12.48 3.42
C ARG A 76 7.59 -13.46 2.54
N SER A 77 6.26 -13.40 2.59
CA SER A 77 5.37 -14.29 1.83
C SER A 77 5.00 -13.72 0.46
N ILE A 78 4.42 -14.57 -0.39
CA ILE A 78 3.91 -14.17 -1.72
C ILE A 78 2.37 -14.07 -1.69
N PRO A 79 1.77 -13.18 -2.52
CA PRO A 79 0.32 -12.93 -2.50
C PRO A 79 -0.58 -14.16 -2.68
N ARG A 80 -0.06 -15.23 -3.30
CA ARG A 80 -0.79 -16.49 -3.50
C ARG A 80 -1.30 -17.12 -2.19
N HIS A 81 -0.61 -16.87 -1.07
CA HIS A 81 -0.96 -17.46 0.22
C HIS A 81 -1.82 -16.55 1.10
N ASP A 82 -2.15 -15.33 0.63
CA ASP A 82 -2.79 -14.32 1.48
C ASP A 82 -4.17 -14.72 1.99
N ALA A 83 -4.95 -15.39 1.14
CA ALA A 83 -6.28 -15.88 1.50
C ALA A 83 -6.23 -16.84 2.70
N VAL A 84 -5.17 -17.65 2.81
CA VAL A 84 -5.04 -18.62 3.90
C VAL A 84 -4.41 -17.98 5.14
N LEU A 85 -3.39 -17.15 4.95
CA LEU A 85 -2.56 -16.65 6.06
C LEU A 85 -3.08 -15.36 6.69
N PHE A 86 -3.61 -14.44 5.88
CA PHE A 86 -3.83 -13.05 6.30
C PHE A 86 -5.27 -12.56 6.11
N GLN A 87 -6.14 -13.34 5.46
CA GLN A 87 -7.55 -12.97 5.27
C GLN A 87 -8.27 -12.66 6.59
N LYS A 88 -7.87 -13.31 7.69
CA LYS A 88 -8.39 -13.04 9.04
C LYS A 88 -8.30 -11.56 9.43
N TYR A 89 -7.23 -10.86 9.02
CA TYR A 89 -7.01 -9.44 9.33
C TYR A 89 -7.91 -8.52 8.52
N ALA A 90 -8.24 -8.90 7.29
CA ALA A 90 -9.20 -8.16 6.47
C ALA A 90 -10.64 -8.40 6.94
N LEU A 91 -10.98 -9.63 7.34
CA LEU A 91 -12.33 -9.99 7.81
C LEU A 91 -12.63 -9.43 9.21
N ASN A 92 -11.63 -9.36 10.09
CA ASN A 92 -11.78 -8.86 11.45
C ASN A 92 -10.68 -7.83 11.75
N PRO A 93 -10.79 -6.62 11.19
CA PRO A 93 -9.74 -5.60 11.32
C PRO A 93 -9.72 -5.02 12.74
N GLU A 94 -8.60 -5.20 13.45
CA GLU A 94 -8.37 -4.56 14.75
C GLU A 94 -8.47 -3.03 14.67
N LEU A 95 -8.04 -2.46 13.54
CA LEU A 95 -8.14 -1.03 13.24
C LEU A 95 -9.58 -0.51 13.36
N ALA A 96 -10.60 -1.27 12.94
CA ALA A 96 -11.99 -0.83 13.10
C ALA A 96 -12.37 -0.69 14.58
N GLY A 97 -11.95 -1.64 15.42
CA GLY A 97 -12.16 -1.57 16.86
C GLY A 97 -11.44 -0.38 17.49
N LEU A 98 -10.20 -0.11 17.08
CA LEU A 98 -9.43 1.04 17.55
C LEU A 98 -10.04 2.38 17.12
N LEU A 99 -10.53 2.50 15.88
CA LEU A 99 -11.24 3.70 15.42
C LEU A 99 -12.51 3.93 16.25
N ASN A 100 -13.30 2.90 16.51
CA ASN A 100 -14.47 3.03 17.37
C ASN A 100 -14.10 3.49 18.79
N ALA A 101 -13.07 2.88 19.38
CA ALA A 101 -12.65 3.18 20.75
C ALA A 101 -12.04 4.58 20.89
N LEU A 102 -11.15 4.97 19.98
CA LEU A 102 -10.32 6.17 20.10
C LEU A 102 -10.89 7.40 19.40
N VAL A 103 -11.56 7.21 18.26
CA VAL A 103 -12.09 8.31 17.44
C VAL A 103 -13.57 8.56 17.72
N PHE A 104 -14.36 7.49 17.87
CA PHE A 104 -15.81 7.58 18.00
C PHE A 104 -16.35 7.34 19.43
N GLY A 105 -15.49 7.38 20.44
CA GLY A 105 -15.91 7.32 21.85
C GLY A 105 -16.55 5.98 22.28
N GLY A 106 -16.18 4.88 21.63
CA GLY A 106 -16.55 3.51 22.01
C GLY A 106 -17.72 2.90 21.21
N ASN A 107 -18.60 3.70 20.63
CA ASN A 107 -19.77 3.25 19.86
C ASN A 107 -19.75 3.77 18.42
N GLY A 108 -18.60 3.62 17.76
CA GLY A 108 -18.41 4.06 16.38
C GLY A 108 -19.04 3.13 15.33
N PRO A 109 -19.16 3.61 14.09
CA PRO A 109 -19.82 2.89 13.01
C PRO A 109 -18.94 1.79 12.37
N ALA A 110 -17.66 1.70 12.73
CA ALA A 110 -16.73 0.78 12.08
C ALA A 110 -17.03 -0.67 12.49
N ILE A 111 -17.47 -1.49 11.53
CA ILE A 111 -17.79 -2.90 11.80
C ILE A 111 -16.48 -3.70 11.87
N GLY A 112 -16.25 -4.34 13.01
CA GLY A 112 -15.01 -5.08 13.31
C GLY A 112 -15.02 -6.56 12.93
N SER A 113 -16.09 -7.09 12.34
CA SER A 113 -16.18 -8.52 12.01
C SER A 113 -16.89 -8.81 10.68
N ASN A 114 -16.56 -9.98 10.09
CA ASN A 114 -17.11 -10.49 8.84
C ASN A 114 -16.99 -9.53 7.64
N ARG A 115 -15.93 -8.72 7.58
CA ARG A 115 -15.68 -7.70 6.55
C ARG A 115 -15.23 -8.30 5.22
N THR A 116 -16.15 -8.97 4.53
CA THR A 116 -15.94 -9.58 3.20
C THR A 116 -15.62 -8.55 2.12
N ASP A 117 -16.12 -7.32 2.28
CA ASP A 117 -15.77 -6.16 1.47
C ASP A 117 -14.29 -5.80 1.57
N LEU A 118 -13.76 -5.65 2.80
CA LEU A 118 -12.34 -5.37 3.01
C LEU A 118 -11.46 -6.54 2.56
N ALA A 119 -11.91 -7.79 2.75
CA ALA A 119 -11.22 -8.94 2.19
C ALA A 119 -11.14 -8.87 0.65
N GLY A 120 -12.20 -8.43 -0.04
CA GLY A 120 -12.18 -8.25 -1.50
C GLY A 120 -11.21 -7.15 -1.97
N ILE A 121 -11.02 -6.11 -1.16
CA ILE A 121 -10.10 -5.01 -1.43
C ILE A 121 -8.64 -5.44 -1.21
N PHE A 122 -8.34 -5.97 -0.02
CA PHE A 122 -6.98 -6.18 0.43
C PHE A 122 -6.38 -7.55 0.09
N ILE A 123 -7.21 -8.56 -0.18
CA ILE A 123 -6.78 -9.95 -0.38
C ILE A 123 -7.10 -10.44 -1.80
N PRO A 124 -6.13 -11.03 -2.53
CA PRO A 124 -4.69 -10.98 -2.26
C PRO A 124 -4.16 -9.54 -2.37
N ASP A 125 -3.01 -9.26 -1.77
CA ASP A 125 -2.36 -7.96 -1.88
C ASP A 125 -1.75 -7.79 -3.28
N LEU A 126 -2.60 -7.31 -4.17
CA LEU A 126 -2.37 -7.04 -5.59
C LEU A 126 -3.04 -5.73 -5.96
N ILE A 127 -2.35 -4.90 -6.73
CA ILE A 127 -2.98 -3.79 -7.44
C ILE A 127 -3.73 -4.40 -8.62
N LYS A 128 -5.06 -4.34 -8.59
CA LYS A 128 -5.95 -4.87 -9.62
C LYS A 128 -6.30 -3.74 -10.58
N VAL A 129 -6.03 -3.92 -11.87
CA VAL A 129 -6.41 -2.95 -12.91
C VAL A 129 -7.35 -3.63 -13.89
N ASP A 130 -8.53 -3.05 -14.04
CA ASP A 130 -9.49 -3.46 -15.05
C ASP A 130 -9.16 -2.81 -16.40
N LEU A 131 -8.82 -3.63 -17.40
CA LEU A 131 -8.50 -3.16 -18.75
C LEU A 131 -9.75 -3.02 -19.64
N SER A 132 -10.95 -3.22 -19.07
CA SER A 132 -12.22 -3.05 -19.76
C SER A 132 -12.83 -1.65 -19.67
N THR A 133 -12.30 -0.79 -18.81
CA THR A 133 -12.84 0.55 -18.61
C THR A 133 -12.28 1.54 -19.61
N GLY A 134 -12.92 2.71 -19.69
CA GLY A 134 -12.31 3.89 -20.30
C GLY A 134 -11.03 4.34 -19.57
N PRO A 135 -10.31 5.32 -20.13
CA PRO A 135 -9.13 5.90 -19.50
C PRO A 135 -9.43 6.40 -18.08
N ALA A 136 -8.49 6.15 -17.16
CA ALA A 136 -8.59 6.70 -15.82
C ALA A 136 -8.42 8.23 -15.86
N ARG A 137 -9.20 8.93 -15.03
CA ARG A 137 -9.13 10.39 -14.87
C ARG A 137 -7.84 10.76 -14.13
N LEU A 138 -7.13 11.79 -14.59
CA LEU A 138 -5.86 12.26 -14.06
C LEU A 138 -6.01 13.59 -13.32
N THR A 139 -5.13 13.80 -12.34
CA THR A 139 -4.96 15.10 -11.65
C THR A 139 -3.87 15.94 -12.33
N GLY A 140 -3.93 17.27 -12.16
CA GLY A 140 -2.85 18.19 -12.53
C GLY A 140 -2.90 18.77 -13.94
N GLY A 141 -1.77 19.18 -14.52
CA GLY A 141 -1.64 19.74 -15.88
C GLY A 141 -2.36 21.06 -16.19
N ASN A 142 -2.91 21.73 -15.17
CA ASN A 142 -3.59 23.05 -15.10
C ASN A 142 -4.89 22.94 -14.28
N ALA A 143 -5.59 21.81 -14.42
CA ALA A 143 -6.78 21.44 -13.66
C ALA A 143 -7.02 19.93 -13.79
N ASP A 144 -7.55 19.33 -12.74
CA ASP A 144 -7.95 17.93 -12.72
C ASP A 144 -8.94 17.61 -13.85
N ASP A 145 -8.90 16.37 -14.34
CA ASP A 145 -9.88 15.89 -15.31
C ASP A 145 -11.31 15.97 -14.74
N ALA A 146 -12.29 16.23 -15.60
CA ALA A 146 -13.68 16.34 -15.19
C ALA A 146 -14.17 15.06 -14.50
N GLY A 147 -14.66 15.20 -13.26
CA GLY A 147 -15.12 14.08 -12.44
C GLY A 147 -14.01 13.29 -11.73
N PHE A 148 -12.76 13.75 -11.79
CA PHE A 148 -11.69 13.22 -10.94
C PHE A 148 -12.00 13.49 -9.46
N SER A 149 -11.69 12.52 -8.61
CA SER A 149 -11.68 12.70 -7.17
C SER A 149 -10.50 11.98 -6.54
N ARG A 150 -9.81 12.67 -5.63
CA ARG A 150 -8.78 12.10 -4.76
C ARG A 150 -9.33 10.95 -3.90
N LEU A 151 -10.62 10.97 -3.59
CA LEU A 151 -11.31 9.96 -2.80
C LEU A 151 -11.89 8.82 -3.66
N SER A 152 -11.51 8.75 -4.95
CA SER A 152 -11.97 7.71 -5.87
C SER A 152 -13.50 7.60 -5.85
N VAL A 153 -14.04 6.39 -5.75
CA VAL A 153 -15.48 6.14 -5.74
C VAL A 153 -16.24 6.85 -4.63
N PHE A 154 -15.61 7.11 -3.47
CA PHE A 154 -16.26 7.82 -2.37
C PHE A 154 -16.45 9.31 -2.66
N GLY A 155 -15.66 9.88 -3.57
CA GLY A 155 -15.86 11.23 -4.09
C GLY A 155 -16.62 11.28 -5.42
N GLY A 156 -17.24 10.17 -5.84
CA GLY A 156 -18.00 10.07 -7.09
C GLY A 156 -17.18 9.75 -8.34
N ASP A 157 -15.86 9.52 -8.21
CA ASP A 157 -15.00 9.14 -9.31
C ASP A 157 -15.08 7.62 -9.55
N ALA A 158 -15.96 7.24 -10.47
CA ALA A 158 -16.20 5.85 -10.86
C ALA A 158 -16.09 5.63 -12.38
N LEU A 159 -15.82 4.39 -12.76
CA LEU A 159 -15.74 3.91 -14.14
C LEU A 159 -16.73 2.77 -14.36
N THR A 160 -17.06 2.50 -15.61
CA THR A 160 -17.95 1.39 -16.00
C THR A 160 -17.13 0.26 -16.59
N SER A 161 -16.98 -0.82 -15.84
CA SER A 161 -16.40 -2.09 -16.24
C SER A 161 -17.35 -2.89 -17.14
N GLN A 162 -16.78 -3.64 -18.07
CA GLN A 162 -17.51 -4.64 -18.87
C GLN A 162 -17.32 -6.07 -18.36
N VAL A 163 -16.49 -6.29 -17.33
CA VAL A 163 -16.12 -7.63 -16.83
C VAL A 163 -16.37 -7.83 -15.34
N GLN A 164 -16.46 -6.75 -14.56
CA GLN A 164 -16.77 -6.79 -13.14
C GLN A 164 -18.25 -6.51 -12.92
N ALA A 165 -18.84 -7.15 -11.91
CA ALA A 165 -20.23 -6.88 -11.52
C ALA A 165 -20.42 -5.45 -10.98
N GLY A 166 -19.37 -4.86 -10.40
CA GLY A 166 -19.39 -3.53 -9.81
C GLY A 166 -19.75 -3.51 -8.32
N LEU A 167 -19.85 -2.32 -7.75
CA LEU A 167 -20.21 -2.09 -6.35
C LEU A 167 -21.73 -2.23 -6.13
N PRO A 168 -22.17 -2.86 -5.03
CA PRO A 168 -23.58 -2.93 -4.68
C PRO A 168 -24.21 -1.53 -4.57
N GLY A 169 -25.46 -1.37 -5.02
CA GLY A 169 -26.17 -0.08 -4.97
C GLY A 169 -25.79 0.91 -6.07
N PHE A 170 -24.88 0.54 -6.99
CA PHE A 170 -24.54 1.33 -8.18
C PHE A 170 -25.05 0.63 -9.45
N PRO A 171 -25.09 1.34 -10.60
CA PRO A 171 -25.31 0.69 -11.89
C PRO A 171 -24.33 -0.47 -12.10
N ALA A 172 -24.79 -1.51 -12.79
CA ALA A 172 -23.96 -2.69 -13.07
C ALA A 172 -22.64 -2.29 -13.73
N GLY A 173 -21.54 -2.90 -13.27
CA GLY A 173 -20.20 -2.59 -13.76
C GLY A 173 -19.57 -1.33 -13.16
N THR A 174 -20.23 -0.62 -12.25
CA THR A 174 -19.63 0.55 -11.60
C THR A 174 -18.48 0.12 -10.69
N ILE A 175 -17.26 0.51 -11.05
CA ILE A 175 -16.04 0.25 -10.28
C ILE A 175 -15.33 1.57 -9.93
N PRO A 176 -14.44 1.58 -8.93
CA PRO A 176 -13.64 2.76 -8.59
C PRO A 176 -12.84 3.32 -9.78
N GLY A 177 -12.74 4.65 -9.89
CA GLY A 177 -11.93 5.31 -10.91
C GLY A 177 -10.44 5.39 -10.58
N GLY A 178 -10.09 5.30 -9.29
CA GLY A 178 -8.74 5.12 -8.77
C GLY A 178 -8.69 3.93 -7.82
N TRP A 179 -7.85 4.00 -6.77
CA TRP A 179 -7.76 2.93 -5.78
C TRP A 179 -9.14 2.53 -5.21
N PRO A 180 -9.46 1.23 -5.08
CA PRO A 180 -8.62 0.03 -5.33
C PRO A 180 -8.54 -0.49 -6.78
N ASN A 181 -9.12 0.20 -7.77
CA ASN A 181 -8.97 -0.15 -9.20
C ASN A 181 -7.72 0.54 -9.80
N GLY A 182 -6.56 0.00 -9.48
CA GLY A 182 -5.28 0.65 -9.75
C GLY A 182 -4.92 1.66 -8.66
N ARG A 183 -3.86 2.43 -8.87
CA ARG A 183 -3.51 3.57 -8.03
C ARG A 183 -3.00 4.69 -8.93
N ARG A 184 -3.60 5.86 -8.81
CA ARG A 184 -3.22 7.05 -9.57
C ARG A 184 -2.48 8.02 -8.67
N PHE A 185 -1.68 8.89 -9.28
CA PHE A 185 -1.22 10.09 -8.57
C PHE A 185 -2.43 10.91 -8.15
N GLY A 186 -2.35 11.52 -6.96
CA GLY A 186 -3.46 12.25 -6.35
C GLY A 186 -4.52 11.41 -5.64
N ASP A 187 -4.56 10.08 -5.80
CA ASP A 187 -5.44 9.24 -4.98
C ASP A 187 -5.01 9.32 -3.51
N ASP A 188 -5.95 9.69 -2.63
CA ASP A 188 -5.75 9.77 -1.20
C ASP A 188 -6.01 8.41 -0.55
N VAL A 189 -5.08 7.49 -0.78
CA VAL A 189 -5.30 6.07 -0.47
C VAL A 189 -5.53 5.79 1.01
N VAL A 190 -5.00 6.63 1.91
CA VAL A 190 -5.22 6.49 3.35
C VAL A 190 -6.65 6.88 3.68
N ASP A 191 -7.10 8.05 3.22
CA ASP A 191 -8.48 8.51 3.41
C ASP A 191 -9.47 7.52 2.81
N ILE A 192 -9.24 7.02 1.58
CA ILE A 192 -10.11 6.02 0.94
C ILE A 192 -10.14 4.73 1.78
N ALA A 193 -8.99 4.22 2.22
CA ALA A 193 -8.91 2.98 2.98
C ALA A 193 -9.57 3.11 4.37
N VAL A 194 -9.33 4.20 5.10
CA VAL A 194 -9.97 4.44 6.39
C VAL A 194 -11.47 4.64 6.22
N THR A 195 -11.91 5.34 5.17
CA THR A 195 -13.32 5.48 4.79
C THR A 195 -13.97 4.12 4.55
N ALA A 196 -13.30 3.23 3.82
CA ALA A 196 -13.77 1.85 3.62
C ALA A 196 -13.85 1.08 4.95
N VAL A 197 -12.88 1.24 5.86
CA VAL A 197 -12.87 0.58 7.18
C VAL A 197 -14.04 1.06 8.05
N ILE A 198 -14.35 2.35 8.07
CA ILE A 198 -15.47 2.88 8.88
C ILE A 198 -16.84 2.70 8.22
N SER A 199 -16.89 2.36 6.93
CA SER A 199 -18.11 2.14 6.13
C SER A 199 -18.49 0.66 6.04
N ASP A 200 -19.68 0.35 5.51
CA ASP A 200 -20.10 -1.01 5.17
C ASP A 200 -20.44 -1.11 3.68
N LEU A 201 -19.52 -1.69 2.91
CA LEU A 201 -19.62 -1.81 1.45
C LEU A 201 -20.33 -3.11 1.02
N ARG A 202 -20.89 -3.87 1.96
CA ARG A 202 -21.60 -5.14 1.71
C ARG A 202 -23.11 -4.93 1.52
N ASN A 203 -23.64 -3.80 1.97
CA ASN A 203 -25.06 -3.48 1.93
C ASN A 203 -25.49 -2.95 0.55
N ASN A 204 -26.78 -3.03 0.24
CA ASN A 204 -27.36 -2.43 -0.96
C ASN A 204 -28.58 -1.56 -0.55
N PRO A 205 -28.48 -0.22 -0.56
CA PRO A 205 -27.32 0.58 -0.96
C PRO A 205 -26.16 0.50 0.05
N LEU A 206 -24.95 0.91 -0.36
CA LEU A 206 -23.78 0.97 0.53
C LEU A 206 -24.04 1.91 1.71
N VAL A 207 -23.47 1.60 2.87
CA VAL A 207 -23.46 2.52 4.02
C VAL A 207 -22.11 3.21 4.07
N ILE A 208 -22.06 4.48 3.70
CA ILE A 208 -20.84 5.29 3.68
C ILE A 208 -20.89 6.26 4.85
N ASN A 209 -19.97 6.13 5.81
CA ASN A 209 -19.94 6.94 7.03
C ASN A 209 -19.18 8.27 6.85
N GLY A 210 -19.03 8.72 5.60
CA GLY A 210 -18.28 9.91 5.19
C GLY A 210 -16.80 9.63 4.96
N PRO A 211 -16.12 10.46 4.14
CA PRO A 211 -14.70 10.33 3.96
C PRO A 211 -13.97 10.66 5.26
N ALA A 212 -13.24 9.69 5.80
CA ALA A 212 -12.29 9.93 6.87
C ALA A 212 -11.09 10.67 6.27
N GLY A 213 -10.94 11.94 6.62
CA GLY A 213 -9.87 12.78 6.11
C GLY A 213 -8.86 13.18 7.18
N ASP A 214 -7.59 13.26 6.81
CA ASP A 214 -6.51 13.79 7.65
C ASP A 214 -6.33 15.32 7.51
N ASN A 215 -7.19 15.98 6.72
CA ASN A 215 -7.15 17.39 6.32
C ASN A 215 -5.99 17.80 5.38
N VAL A 216 -5.30 16.83 4.77
CA VAL A 216 -4.28 17.07 3.74
C VAL A 216 -4.90 16.89 2.36
N ASN A 217 -5.71 17.87 1.94
CA ASN A 217 -6.57 17.76 0.76
C ASN A 217 -5.95 18.20 -0.56
N ALA A 218 -4.67 18.61 -0.57
CA ALA A 218 -3.98 19.08 -1.76
C ALA A 218 -2.53 18.59 -1.80
N ASN A 219 -1.99 18.46 -3.01
CA ASN A 219 -0.57 18.22 -3.18
C ASN A 219 0.20 19.55 -3.14
N ASP A 220 1.45 19.49 -2.72
CA ASP A 220 2.38 20.61 -2.65
C ASP A 220 2.79 21.16 -4.03
N ALA A 221 2.77 20.30 -5.05
CA ALA A 221 3.08 20.64 -6.43
C ALA A 221 2.09 20.02 -7.43
N ILE A 222 1.99 20.61 -8.62
CA ILE A 222 1.06 20.16 -9.67
C ILE A 222 1.61 18.90 -10.34
N TYR A 223 0.78 17.86 -10.47
CA TYR A 223 1.11 16.64 -11.21
C TYR A 223 1.11 16.86 -12.74
N ASN A 224 1.86 16.04 -13.46
CA ASN A 224 1.85 16.03 -14.92
C ASN A 224 0.77 15.05 -15.43
N LYS A 225 0.14 15.37 -16.57
CA LYS A 225 -0.79 14.45 -17.26
C LYS A 225 -0.10 13.46 -18.20
N GLU A 226 1.22 13.60 -18.34
CA GLU A 226 2.06 12.76 -19.19
C GLU A 226 3.26 12.27 -18.39
N LEU A 227 3.90 11.21 -18.88
CA LEU A 227 5.07 10.64 -18.22
C LEU A 227 6.26 11.63 -18.26
N PRO A 228 6.95 11.90 -17.13
CA PRO A 228 6.69 11.40 -15.78
C PRO A 228 5.51 12.12 -15.09
N TYR A 229 4.56 11.36 -14.55
CA TYR A 229 3.34 11.89 -13.90
C TYR A 229 3.59 12.63 -12.57
N ALA A 230 4.68 12.30 -11.88
CA ALA A 230 5.06 12.98 -10.64
C ALA A 230 5.39 14.46 -10.91
N ALA A 231 5.10 15.32 -9.94
CA ALA A 231 5.44 16.73 -10.02
C ALA A 231 6.96 16.94 -10.08
N THR A 232 7.38 18.11 -10.59
CA THR A 232 8.80 18.48 -10.62
C THR A 232 9.32 18.59 -9.18
N PRO A 233 10.46 17.95 -8.83
CA PRO A 233 11.01 18.03 -7.48
C PRO A 233 11.33 19.48 -7.06
N HIS A 234 11.07 19.79 -5.79
CA HIS A 234 11.44 21.09 -5.22
C HIS A 234 12.95 21.30 -5.24
N ASN A 235 13.37 22.55 -5.42
CA ASN A 235 14.80 22.89 -5.35
C ASN A 235 15.32 22.75 -3.91
N GLY A 236 16.36 21.93 -3.73
CA GLY A 236 16.98 21.69 -2.43
C GLY A 236 17.55 22.94 -1.74
N ARG A 237 17.86 24.03 -2.47
CA ARG A 237 18.49 25.24 -1.92
C ARG A 237 17.51 26.26 -1.33
N THR A 238 16.27 26.30 -1.80
CA THR A 238 15.33 27.40 -1.49
C THR A 238 13.95 26.88 -1.03
N HIS A 239 13.87 25.66 -0.50
CA HIS A 239 12.61 25.13 0.01
C HIS A 239 12.40 25.53 1.48
N THR A 240 11.15 25.88 1.81
CA THR A 240 10.65 25.98 3.19
C THR A 240 9.70 24.82 3.42
N HIS A 241 9.89 24.06 4.50
CA HIS A 241 8.90 23.09 4.96
C HIS A 241 7.69 23.87 5.50
N HIS A 242 6.53 23.63 4.92
CA HIS A 242 5.24 24.17 5.36
C HIS A 242 4.46 23.09 6.09
#